data_AF-A0A521UFA3-F1
#
_entry.id   AF-A0A521UFA3-F1
#
_cell.length_a   1.000
_cell.length_b   1.000
_cell.length_c   1.000
_cell.angle_alpha   90.00
_cell.angle_beta   90.00
_cell.angle_gamma   90.00
#
_symmetry.space_group_name_H-M   'P 1'
#
loop_
_entity.id
_entity.type
_entity.pdbx_description
1 polymer ?
#
loop_
_entity_poly.entity_id
_entity_poly.type
_entity_poly.pdbx_seq_one_letter_code
_entity_poly.pdbx_strand_id
1 'polypeptide(L)'
;MSSPSIRTRLKSLSPWALSLVALGCGHDDAPVTAACGDPTQVSLPSCSAGVDGFSDEACTVLDDAITTRASAQDARAPSVTAPTEGQRVSRATPFTFSWTAPVAARPRLRAPRAMSLADELRRWTTLIPEAEAHCEPFSGRAYELRLRVNGATVLRRQQSATSWTPDARDWSLIVAGASGRTVELTVYTALFNNGQIGPSAGPFTPMAARRFVLE
;
A
#
# COMPACT_ATOMS: atom_id res chain seq x y z
N MET A 1 23.04 -12.35 88.78
CA MET A 1 22.64 -13.46 87.89
C MET A 1 21.16 -13.67 88.06
N SER A 2 20.34 -13.13 87.14
CA SER A 2 18.88 -13.33 87.10
C SER A 2 18.43 -13.30 85.64
N SER A 3 17.86 -14.40 85.20
CA SER A 3 17.12 -14.53 83.93
C SER A 3 15.65 -14.14 84.19
N PRO A 4 14.98 -13.44 83.26
CA PRO A 4 13.65 -13.88 82.85
C PRO A 4 13.42 -13.73 81.33
N SER A 5 13.04 -14.80 80.67
CA SER A 5 11.64 -15.15 80.29
C SER A 5 11.12 -14.38 79.07
N ILE A 6 11.33 -15.00 77.89
CA ILE A 6 10.76 -14.61 76.60
C ILE A 6 9.32 -15.14 76.55
N ARG A 7 8.34 -14.22 76.48
CA ARG A 7 6.95 -14.56 76.13
C ARG A 7 6.65 -14.09 74.70
N THR A 8 6.45 -15.07 73.85
CA THR A 8 5.96 -14.99 72.47
C THR A 8 4.53 -14.44 72.45
N ARG A 9 4.27 -13.39 71.67
CA ARG A 9 2.92 -13.02 71.23
C ARG A 9 2.85 -13.11 69.71
N LEU A 10 2.15 -14.13 69.22
CA LEU A 10 1.61 -14.15 67.87
C LEU A 10 0.62 -13.00 67.71
N LYS A 11 0.84 -12.14 66.73
CA LYS A 11 -0.21 -11.28 66.17
C LYS A 11 -0.57 -11.81 64.79
N SER A 12 -1.77 -12.40 64.73
CA SER A 12 -2.55 -12.63 63.53
C SER A 12 -2.63 -11.33 62.71
N LEU A 13 -2.12 -11.36 61.47
CA LEU A 13 -2.36 -10.33 60.48
C LEU A 13 -3.21 -10.94 59.37
N SER A 14 -4.34 -10.29 59.14
CA SER A 14 -5.36 -10.62 58.15
C SER A 14 -4.79 -10.66 56.74
N PRO A 15 -5.35 -11.52 55.86
CA PRO A 15 -5.01 -11.54 54.45
C PRO A 15 -5.61 -10.28 53.79
N TRP A 16 -4.74 -9.36 53.39
CA TRP A 16 -5.12 -8.30 52.48
C TRP A 16 -5.44 -8.95 51.13
N ALA A 17 -6.70 -8.83 50.72
CA ALA A 17 -7.17 -9.20 49.40
C ALA A 17 -6.38 -8.39 48.36
N LEU A 18 -5.52 -9.08 47.61
CA LEU A 18 -4.97 -8.61 46.35
C LEU A 18 -6.13 -8.56 45.34
N SER A 19 -6.80 -7.40 45.27
CA SER A 19 -7.59 -7.03 44.11
C SER A 19 -6.64 -6.82 42.94
N LEU A 20 -6.39 -7.88 42.18
CA LEU A 20 -5.84 -7.83 40.82
C LEU A 20 -6.84 -7.05 39.96
N VAL A 21 -6.61 -5.76 39.80
CA VAL A 21 -7.22 -4.97 38.72
C VAL A 21 -6.57 -5.48 37.43
N ALA A 22 -7.28 -6.35 36.73
CA ALA A 22 -7.00 -6.65 35.34
C ALA A 22 -7.22 -5.35 34.54
N LEU A 23 -6.13 -4.63 34.27
CA LEU A 23 -6.07 -3.66 33.19
C LEU A 23 -6.27 -4.43 31.89
N GLY A 24 -7.53 -4.60 31.51
CA GLY A 24 -7.92 -5.00 30.16
C GLY A 24 -7.52 -3.87 29.22
N CYS A 25 -6.32 -3.97 28.65
CA CYS A 25 -5.97 -3.26 27.42
C CYS A 25 -6.75 -3.91 26.26
N GLY A 26 -8.07 -3.72 26.25
CA GLY A 26 -8.92 -4.01 25.10
C GLY A 26 -8.78 -2.88 24.09
N HIS A 27 -7.61 -2.76 23.47
CA HIS A 27 -7.56 -2.18 22.13
C HIS A 27 -7.87 -3.33 21.18
N ASP A 28 -9.17 -3.57 20.96
CA ASP A 28 -9.65 -4.21 19.74
C ASP A 28 -9.39 -3.25 18.57
N ASP A 29 -8.11 -2.94 18.32
CA ASP A 29 -7.70 -2.50 17.00
C ASP A 29 -7.82 -3.75 16.14
N ALA A 30 -9.00 -3.93 15.54
CA ALA A 30 -9.13 -4.84 14.42
C ALA A 30 -7.92 -4.60 13.52
N PRO A 31 -7.13 -5.64 13.18
CA PRO A 31 -5.92 -5.45 12.40
C PRO A 31 -6.33 -4.64 11.19
N VAL A 32 -5.75 -3.45 11.03
CA VAL A 32 -5.99 -2.63 9.86
C VAL A 32 -5.55 -3.50 8.70
N THR A 33 -6.51 -4.15 8.03
CA THR A 33 -6.23 -4.98 6.88
C THR A 33 -5.57 -4.06 5.87
N ALA A 34 -4.28 -4.26 5.64
CA ALA A 34 -3.51 -3.45 4.69
C ALA A 34 -4.30 -3.43 3.39
N ALA A 35 -4.53 -2.25 2.80
CA ALA A 35 -5.42 -2.09 1.65
C ALA A 35 -5.06 -3.04 0.49
N CYS A 36 -3.79 -3.43 0.38
CA CYS A 36 -3.26 -4.41 -0.57
C CYS A 36 -3.76 -5.84 -0.39
N GLY A 37 -4.30 -6.20 0.79
CA GLY A 37 -4.94 -7.48 1.07
C GLY A 37 -6.47 -7.47 0.90
N ASP A 38 -7.08 -6.30 0.65
CA ASP A 38 -8.51 -6.16 0.43
C ASP A 38 -8.81 -5.89 -1.06
N PRO A 39 -9.27 -6.90 -1.82
CA PRO A 39 -9.52 -6.74 -3.25
C PRO A 39 -10.69 -5.80 -3.54
N THR A 40 -11.49 -5.43 -2.54
CA THR A 40 -12.58 -4.46 -2.68
C THR A 40 -12.09 -3.01 -2.62
N GLN A 41 -10.88 -2.79 -2.08
CA GLN A 41 -10.26 -1.47 -1.98
C GLN A 41 -9.18 -1.26 -3.04
N VAL A 42 -8.38 -2.30 -3.32
CA VAL A 42 -7.28 -2.25 -4.28
C VAL A 42 -7.42 -3.38 -5.29
N SER A 43 -7.43 -3.01 -6.56
CA SER A 43 -7.29 -3.95 -7.68
C SER A 43 -5.81 -4.09 -8.02
N LEU A 44 -5.30 -5.32 -8.04
CA LEU A 44 -3.92 -5.68 -8.41
C LEU A 44 -3.90 -6.56 -9.68
N PRO A 45 -2.86 -6.50 -10.51
CA PRO A 45 -2.64 -7.52 -11.54
C PRO A 45 -2.25 -8.85 -10.89
N SER A 46 -2.49 -9.96 -11.60
CA SER A 46 -1.96 -11.26 -11.19
C SER A 46 -0.46 -11.28 -11.47
N CYS A 47 0.37 -11.35 -10.42
CA CYS A 47 1.82 -11.36 -10.59
C CYS A 47 2.36 -12.65 -11.25
N SER A 48 1.63 -13.76 -11.15
CA SER A 48 2.04 -15.09 -11.65
C SER A 48 1.55 -15.39 -13.08
N ALA A 49 0.48 -14.73 -13.52
CA ALA A 49 -0.11 -14.95 -14.85
C ALA A 49 -0.18 -13.68 -15.72
N GLY A 50 0.22 -12.53 -15.18
CA GLY A 50 0.15 -11.23 -15.85
C GLY A 50 1.44 -10.83 -16.56
N VAL A 51 1.31 -9.99 -17.58
CA VAL A 51 2.43 -9.25 -18.20
C VAL A 51 3.03 -8.22 -17.23
N ASP A 52 2.29 -7.90 -16.17
CA ASP A 52 2.64 -6.95 -15.14
C ASP A 52 3.06 -7.69 -13.86
N GLY A 53 4.37 -7.78 -13.62
CA GLY A 53 4.96 -8.45 -12.44
C GLY A 53 4.80 -7.66 -11.14
N PHE A 54 3.79 -6.79 -11.05
CA PHE A 54 3.50 -6.01 -9.86
C PHE A 54 2.84 -6.90 -8.80
N SER A 55 3.51 -7.07 -7.65
CA SER A 55 3.09 -7.96 -6.56
C SER A 55 2.33 -7.26 -5.43
N ASP A 56 1.78 -8.04 -4.51
CA ASP A 56 1.22 -7.56 -3.25
C ASP A 56 2.28 -6.98 -2.31
N GLU A 57 3.52 -7.47 -2.34
CA GLU A 57 4.63 -6.81 -1.63
C GLU A 57 4.96 -5.45 -2.25
N ALA A 58 5.02 -5.37 -3.59
CA ALA A 58 5.18 -4.09 -4.29
C ALA A 58 4.02 -3.14 -3.98
N CYS A 59 2.81 -3.67 -3.82
CA CYS A 59 1.66 -2.90 -3.42
C CYS A 59 1.84 -2.28 -2.04
N THR A 60 2.25 -3.08 -1.06
CA THR A 60 2.44 -2.63 0.32
C THR A 60 3.52 -1.55 0.38
N VAL A 61 4.63 -1.74 -0.34
CA VAL A 61 5.70 -0.74 -0.42
C VAL A 61 5.23 0.57 -1.08
N LEU A 62 4.41 0.50 -2.13
CA LEU A 62 3.87 1.69 -2.79
C LEU A 62 2.85 2.41 -1.89
N ASP A 63 1.95 1.66 -1.24
CA ASP A 63 0.91 2.19 -0.34
C ASP A 63 1.53 2.92 0.86
N ASP A 64 2.51 2.30 1.51
CA ASP A 64 3.26 2.91 2.61
C ASP A 64 3.98 4.19 2.14
N ALA A 65 4.65 4.13 1.00
CA ALA A 65 5.37 5.29 0.47
C ALA A 65 4.42 6.43 0.05
N ILE A 66 3.22 6.13 -0.45
CA ILE A 66 2.20 7.14 -0.78
C ILE A 66 1.71 7.82 0.51
N THR A 67 1.48 7.03 1.55
CA THR A 67 0.97 7.51 2.84
C THR A 67 2.00 8.37 3.58
N THR A 68 3.28 7.99 3.53
CA THR A 68 4.32 8.61 4.35
C THR A 68 5.07 9.77 3.66
N ARG A 69 5.20 9.73 2.33
CA ARG A 69 6.12 10.66 1.62
C ARG A 69 5.72 11.02 0.19
N ALA A 70 4.46 10.86 -0.20
CA ALA A 70 4.00 11.36 -1.49
C ALA A 70 4.27 12.87 -1.62
N SER A 71 4.73 13.30 -2.80
CA SER A 71 5.00 14.70 -3.09
C SER A 71 4.30 15.16 -4.36
N ALA A 72 3.56 16.27 -4.27
CA ALA A 72 2.91 16.89 -5.42
C ALA A 72 3.95 17.63 -6.27
N GLN A 73 4.25 17.10 -7.46
CA GLN A 73 5.30 17.61 -8.36
C GLN A 73 4.92 17.33 -9.82
N ASP A 74 4.23 18.26 -10.48
CA ASP A 74 3.71 18.07 -11.85
C ASP A 74 4.79 17.63 -12.85
N ALA A 75 5.99 18.19 -12.76
CA ALA A 75 7.11 17.84 -13.65
C ALA A 75 7.55 16.36 -13.55
N ARG A 76 7.20 15.68 -12.46
CA ARG A 76 7.57 14.29 -12.15
C ARG A 76 6.36 13.38 -11.98
N ALA A 77 5.16 13.94 -12.08
CA ALA A 77 3.91 13.22 -11.99
C ALA A 77 3.48 12.68 -13.37
N PRO A 78 2.67 11.62 -13.41
CA PRO A 78 1.98 11.21 -14.62
C PRO A 78 0.97 12.28 -15.05
N SER A 79 0.73 12.40 -16.35
CA SER A 79 -0.34 13.26 -16.88
C SER A 79 -1.48 12.40 -17.41
N VAL A 80 -2.68 12.58 -16.88
CA VAL A 80 -3.87 11.86 -17.34
C VAL A 80 -4.28 12.35 -18.73
N THR A 81 -4.31 11.43 -19.68
CA THR A 81 -4.73 11.66 -21.07
C THR A 81 -6.19 11.30 -21.31
N ALA A 82 -6.72 10.31 -20.58
CA ALA A 82 -8.14 10.00 -20.56
C ALA A 82 -8.58 9.54 -19.15
N PRO A 83 -9.69 10.07 -18.61
CA PRO A 83 -10.59 11.04 -19.23
C PRO A 83 -10.00 12.46 -19.30
N THR A 84 -10.57 13.31 -20.17
CA THR A 84 -10.28 14.75 -20.21
C THR A 84 -11.07 15.49 -19.13
N GLU A 85 -10.67 16.73 -18.82
CA GLU A 85 -11.34 17.53 -17.78
C GLU A 85 -12.82 17.77 -18.12
N GLY A 86 -13.71 17.46 -17.18
CA GLY A 86 -15.15 17.62 -17.35
C GLY A 86 -15.77 16.62 -18.33
N GLN A 87 -15.02 15.62 -18.81
CA GLN A 87 -15.55 14.61 -19.71
C GLN A 87 -16.73 13.88 -19.07
N ARG A 88 -17.76 13.64 -19.88
CA ARG A 88 -18.85 12.73 -19.55
C ARG A 88 -18.52 11.35 -20.08
N VAL A 89 -18.48 10.36 -19.20
CA VAL A 89 -18.13 8.98 -19.51
C VAL A 89 -19.35 8.11 -19.28
N SER A 90 -19.69 7.28 -20.27
CA SER A 90 -20.86 6.40 -20.17
C SER A 90 -20.70 5.39 -19.04
N ARG A 91 -21.72 5.21 -18.21
CA ARG A 91 -21.80 4.15 -17.18
C ARG A 91 -22.00 2.76 -17.76
N ALA A 92 -22.51 2.64 -18.98
CA ALA A 92 -22.95 1.37 -19.54
C ALA A 92 -21.78 0.44 -19.90
N THR A 93 -20.60 1.00 -20.20
CA THR A 93 -19.43 0.26 -20.66
C THR A 93 -18.17 0.68 -19.90
N PRO A 94 -17.31 -0.28 -19.49
CA PRO A 94 -16.05 0.07 -18.84
C PRO A 94 -15.20 1.01 -19.68
N PHE A 95 -14.74 2.09 -19.05
CA PHE A 95 -13.91 3.11 -19.70
C PHE A 95 -12.43 2.82 -19.52
N THR A 96 -11.64 2.99 -20.59
CA THR A 96 -10.18 2.87 -20.51
C THR A 96 -9.55 4.16 -19.99
N PHE A 97 -9.02 4.11 -18.78
CA PHE A 97 -8.19 5.17 -18.22
C PHE A 97 -6.80 5.12 -18.84
N SER A 98 -6.23 6.28 -19.16
CA SER A 98 -4.87 6.38 -19.71
C SER A 98 -4.13 7.60 -19.22
N TRP A 99 -2.81 7.46 -19.11
CA TRP A 99 -1.90 8.53 -18.72
C TRP A 99 -0.55 8.36 -19.40
N THR A 100 0.28 9.40 -19.33
CA THR A 100 1.68 9.33 -19.76
C THR A 100 2.60 9.11 -18.57
N ALA A 101 3.72 8.44 -18.81
CA ALA A 101 4.83 8.45 -17.87
C ALA A 101 5.39 9.88 -17.71
N PRO A 102 5.97 10.24 -16.56
CA PRO A 102 6.63 11.53 -16.40
C PRO A 102 7.77 11.71 -17.40
N VAL A 103 7.93 12.93 -17.92
CA VAL A 103 8.98 13.28 -18.89
C VAL A 103 10.36 13.43 -18.20
N ALA A 104 10.38 13.72 -16.89
CA ALA A 104 11.63 13.91 -16.15
C ALA A 104 12.56 12.70 -16.27
N ALA A 105 13.84 12.99 -16.54
CA ALA A 105 14.89 12.01 -16.82
C ALA A 105 14.86 10.87 -15.80
N ARG A 106 14.82 9.63 -16.31
CA ARG A 106 14.98 8.42 -15.50
C ARG A 106 16.24 8.59 -14.65
N PRO A 107 16.16 8.47 -13.31
CA PRO A 107 17.36 8.27 -12.51
C PRO A 107 18.15 7.14 -13.15
N ARG A 108 19.45 7.35 -13.40
CA ARG A 108 20.31 6.25 -13.83
C ARG A 108 20.29 5.22 -12.70
N LEU A 109 19.57 4.12 -12.91
CA LEU A 109 19.63 2.98 -12.00
C LEU A 109 21.10 2.55 -11.94
N ARG A 110 21.67 2.50 -10.73
CA ARG A 110 22.99 1.90 -10.55
C ARG A 110 22.90 0.46 -11.05
N ALA A 111 23.85 0.06 -11.89
CA ALA A 111 23.95 -1.32 -12.32
C ALA A 111 23.94 -2.25 -11.09
N PRO A 112 23.28 -3.41 -11.16
CA PRO A 112 23.32 -4.40 -10.10
C PRO A 112 24.77 -4.68 -9.72
N ARG A 113 25.09 -4.62 -8.42
CA ARG A 113 26.41 -5.03 -7.94
C ARG A 113 26.57 -6.52 -8.22
N ALA A 114 27.69 -6.91 -8.83
CA ALA A 114 28.03 -8.32 -9.00
C ALA A 114 28.01 -9.03 -7.63
N MET A 115 27.28 -10.14 -7.53
CA MET A 115 27.25 -10.96 -6.32
C MET A 115 28.66 -11.46 -6.01
N SER A 116 29.08 -11.32 -4.75
CA SER A 116 30.33 -11.90 -4.29
C SER A 116 30.11 -13.37 -3.87
N LEU A 117 31.19 -14.16 -3.83
CA LEU A 117 31.17 -15.52 -3.29
C LEU A 117 30.62 -15.58 -1.85
N ALA A 118 30.81 -14.52 -1.06
CA ALA A 118 30.27 -14.43 0.29
C ALA A 118 28.74 -14.25 0.29
N ASP A 119 28.21 -13.48 -0.66
CA ASP A 119 26.76 -13.29 -0.85
C ASP A 119 26.11 -14.60 -1.30
N GLU A 120 26.80 -15.32 -2.20
CA GLU A 120 26.37 -16.62 -2.71
C GLU A 120 26.40 -17.68 -1.61
N LEU A 121 27.48 -17.78 -0.83
CA LEU A 121 27.58 -18.71 0.31
C LEU A 121 26.49 -18.42 1.34
N ARG A 122 26.21 -17.15 1.63
CA ARG A 122 25.16 -16.75 2.57
C ARG A 122 23.79 -17.23 2.08
N ARG A 123 23.47 -17.01 0.79
CA ARG A 123 22.24 -17.50 0.14
C ARG A 123 22.09 -19.01 0.27
N TRP A 124 23.15 -19.78 0.03
CA TRP A 124 23.14 -21.24 0.17
C TRP A 124 22.92 -21.71 1.62
N THR A 125 23.49 -21.02 2.60
CA THR A 125 23.35 -21.39 4.02
C THR A 125 22.03 -20.94 4.66
N THR A 126 21.27 -20.07 3.99
CA THR A 126 19.96 -19.59 4.45
C THR A 126 18.80 -20.21 3.68
N LEU A 127 19.01 -21.34 3.01
CA LEU A 127 17.95 -22.17 2.40
C LEU A 127 17.05 -22.78 3.49
N ILE A 128 16.30 -21.92 4.16
CA ILE A 128 14.98 -22.28 4.70
C ILE A 128 14.16 -22.69 3.49
N PRO A 129 13.34 -23.75 3.54
CA PRO A 129 12.41 -24.06 2.46
C PRO A 129 11.58 -22.79 2.21
N GLU A 130 11.88 -22.06 1.15
CA GLU A 130 11.09 -20.91 0.73
C GLU A 130 9.73 -21.49 0.42
N ALA A 131 8.73 -21.15 1.24
CA ALA A 131 7.35 -21.43 0.89
C ALA A 131 7.09 -20.72 -0.44
N GLU A 132 7.04 -21.50 -1.52
CA GLU A 132 6.81 -21.08 -2.89
C GLU A 132 5.44 -20.37 -3.00
N ALA A 133 5.41 -19.05 -2.78
CA ALA A 133 4.23 -18.23 -3.08
C ALA A 133 4.52 -16.72 -3.23
N HIS A 134 5.76 -16.25 -3.03
CA HIS A 134 6.07 -14.82 -3.13
C HIS A 134 6.51 -14.47 -4.56
N CYS A 135 5.95 -13.39 -5.13
CA CYS A 135 6.30 -12.94 -6.48
C CYS A 135 7.75 -12.44 -6.52
N GLU A 136 8.39 -12.43 -7.70
CA GLU A 136 9.71 -11.82 -7.84
C GLU A 136 9.71 -10.33 -7.45
N PRO A 137 10.78 -9.80 -6.82
CA PRO A 137 10.85 -8.39 -6.47
C PRO A 137 10.67 -7.46 -7.68
N PHE A 138 9.63 -6.63 -7.64
CA PHE A 138 9.31 -5.73 -8.73
C PHE A 138 10.41 -4.67 -8.95
N SER A 139 10.79 -4.45 -10.21
CA SER A 139 11.65 -3.36 -10.63
C SER A 139 11.02 -2.65 -11.83
N GLY A 140 11.05 -1.32 -11.83
CA GLY A 140 10.42 -0.54 -12.88
C GLY A 140 9.52 0.55 -12.33
N ARG A 141 8.70 1.12 -13.20
CA ARG A 141 7.82 2.22 -12.83
C ARG A 141 6.47 1.64 -12.40
N ALA A 142 6.07 1.99 -11.19
CA ALA A 142 4.76 1.70 -10.66
C ALA A 142 3.84 2.91 -10.77
N TYR A 143 2.54 2.64 -10.86
CA TYR A 143 1.47 3.61 -10.81
C TYR A 143 0.41 3.16 -9.82
N GLU A 144 -0.15 4.13 -9.09
CA GLU A 144 -1.44 3.95 -8.40
C GLU A 144 -2.43 4.94 -8.98
N LEU A 145 -3.55 4.44 -9.49
CA LEU A 145 -4.73 5.21 -9.77
C LEU A 145 -5.59 5.23 -8.52
N ARG A 146 -6.03 6.42 -8.11
CA ARG A 146 -6.96 6.61 -7.01
C ARG A 146 -8.16 7.38 -7.53
N LEU A 147 -9.31 6.70 -7.57
CA LEU A 147 -10.59 7.32 -7.91
C LEU A 147 -11.30 7.74 -6.62
N ARG A 148 -11.66 9.02 -6.53
CA ARG A 148 -12.34 9.59 -5.36
C ARG A 148 -13.65 10.27 -5.76
N VAL A 149 -14.62 10.24 -4.86
CA VAL A 149 -15.90 10.93 -4.99
C VAL A 149 -16.21 11.57 -3.66
N ASN A 150 -16.46 12.88 -3.65
CA ASN A 150 -16.67 13.67 -2.43
C ASN A 150 -15.56 13.45 -1.36
N GLY A 151 -14.31 13.30 -1.80
CA GLY A 151 -13.17 13.06 -0.91
C GLY A 151 -13.00 11.61 -0.43
N ALA A 152 -13.99 10.73 -0.62
CA ALA A 152 -13.86 9.31 -0.30
C ALA A 152 -13.22 8.54 -1.48
N THR A 153 -12.27 7.65 -1.19
CA THR A 153 -11.72 6.74 -2.20
C THR A 153 -12.75 5.67 -2.54
N VAL A 154 -13.11 5.56 -3.81
CA VAL A 154 -14.05 4.55 -4.32
C VAL A 154 -13.28 3.30 -4.76
N LEU A 155 -12.15 3.49 -5.42
CA LEU A 155 -11.32 2.39 -5.89
C LEU A 155 -9.87 2.86 -6.04
N ARG A 156 -8.96 1.93 -5.80
CA ARG A 156 -7.55 2.05 -6.13
C ARG A 156 -7.16 0.96 -7.11
N ARG A 157 -6.29 1.29 -8.06
CA ARG A 157 -5.68 0.33 -8.97
C ARG A 157 -4.18 0.55 -8.96
N GLN A 158 -3.40 -0.50 -8.73
CA GLN A 158 -1.94 -0.42 -8.86
C GLN A 158 -1.45 -1.30 -10.00
N GLN A 159 -0.45 -0.83 -10.75
CA GLN A 159 0.08 -1.50 -11.93
C GLN A 159 1.34 -0.80 -12.46
N SER A 160 2.03 -1.42 -13.41
CA SER A 160 3.13 -0.79 -14.18
C SER A 160 2.70 -0.27 -15.55
N ALA A 161 1.55 -0.73 -16.09
CA ALA A 161 1.01 -0.24 -17.35
C ALA A 161 0.48 1.20 -17.24
N THR A 162 0.50 1.96 -18.34
CA THR A 162 0.02 3.36 -18.41
C THR A 162 -1.43 3.51 -18.88
N SER A 163 -2.15 2.39 -18.93
CA SER A 163 -3.57 2.34 -19.24
C SER A 163 -4.23 1.21 -18.47
N TRP A 164 -5.50 1.38 -18.15
CA TRP A 164 -6.29 0.37 -17.48
C TRP A 164 -7.75 0.46 -17.91
N THR A 165 -8.30 -0.67 -18.36
CA THR A 165 -9.74 -0.85 -18.51
C THR A 165 -10.21 -1.68 -17.32
N PRO A 166 -11.07 -1.13 -16.45
CA PRO A 166 -11.66 -1.90 -15.35
C PRO A 166 -12.41 -3.11 -15.91
N ASP A 167 -12.35 -4.22 -15.18
CA ASP A 167 -13.25 -5.33 -15.46
C ASP A 167 -14.70 -4.99 -15.01
N ALA A 168 -15.62 -5.92 -15.21
CA ALA A 168 -17.02 -5.71 -14.84
C ALA A 168 -17.21 -5.44 -13.34
N ARG A 169 -16.40 -6.05 -12.47
CA ARG A 169 -16.48 -5.88 -11.02
C ARG A 169 -15.99 -4.50 -10.63
N ASP A 170 -14.77 -4.14 -11.03
CA ASP A 170 -14.16 -2.85 -10.70
C ASP A 170 -14.98 -1.68 -11.28
N TRP A 171 -15.51 -1.85 -12.49
CA TRP A 171 -16.39 -0.84 -13.09
C TRP A 171 -17.68 -0.65 -12.29
N SER A 172 -18.30 -1.73 -11.81
CA SER A 172 -19.52 -1.63 -10.99
C SER A 172 -19.30 -0.85 -9.69
N LEU A 173 -18.14 -1.03 -9.04
CA LEU A 173 -17.75 -0.29 -7.84
C LEU A 173 -17.58 1.21 -8.14
N ILE A 174 -16.91 1.54 -9.24
CA ILE A 174 -16.72 2.93 -9.69
C ILE A 174 -18.08 3.59 -9.98
N VAL A 175 -18.95 2.93 -10.75
CA VAL A 175 -20.28 3.45 -11.11
C VAL A 175 -21.15 3.65 -9.86
N ALA A 176 -21.19 2.66 -8.97
CA ALA A 176 -21.94 2.73 -7.72
C ALA A 176 -21.44 3.88 -6.83
N GLY A 177 -20.12 4.01 -6.65
CA GLY A 177 -19.50 5.04 -5.83
C GLY A 177 -19.66 6.45 -6.38
N ALA A 178 -19.63 6.62 -7.71
CA ALA A 178 -19.87 7.92 -8.35
C ALA A 178 -21.30 8.41 -8.11
N SER A 179 -22.30 7.57 -8.34
CA SER A 179 -23.72 7.93 -8.17
C SER A 179 -24.12 9.24 -8.90
N GLY A 180 -23.50 9.51 -10.07
CA GLY A 180 -23.69 10.74 -10.85
C GLY A 180 -23.01 12.00 -10.35
N ARG A 181 -22.12 11.86 -9.38
CA ARG A 181 -21.24 12.93 -8.91
C ARG A 181 -19.97 12.97 -9.73
N THR A 182 -19.24 14.08 -9.60
CA THR A 182 -17.90 14.23 -10.15
C THR A 182 -16.95 13.23 -9.51
N VAL A 183 -16.22 12.51 -10.35
CA VAL A 183 -15.13 11.61 -9.97
C VAL A 183 -13.81 12.37 -10.13
N GLU A 184 -12.95 12.26 -9.13
CA GLU A 184 -11.58 12.77 -9.15
C GLU A 184 -10.61 11.59 -9.35
N LEU A 185 -9.79 11.66 -10.39
CA LEU A 185 -8.74 10.69 -10.68
C LEU A 185 -7.38 11.32 -10.39
N THR A 186 -6.63 10.69 -9.49
CA THR A 186 -5.23 10.97 -9.23
C THR A 186 -4.39 9.78 -9.63
N VAL A 187 -3.27 10.00 -10.33
CA VAL A 187 -2.31 8.95 -10.65
C VAL A 187 -0.99 9.26 -9.96
N TYR A 188 -0.58 8.40 -9.03
CA TYR A 188 0.72 8.42 -8.39
C TYR A 188 1.72 7.64 -9.24
N THR A 189 3.00 7.98 -9.15
CA THR A 189 4.06 7.14 -9.71
C THR A 189 5.27 7.06 -8.81
N ALA A 190 5.89 5.89 -8.75
CA ALA A 190 7.18 5.67 -8.12
C ALA A 190 8.07 4.80 -9.03
N LEU A 191 9.39 4.92 -8.88
CA LEU A 191 10.35 4.03 -9.51
C LEU A 191 10.86 3.03 -8.47
N PHE A 192 10.61 1.76 -8.73
CA PHE A 192 11.07 0.62 -7.95
C PHE A 192 12.42 0.13 -8.47
N ASN A 193 13.25 -0.30 -7.54
CA ASN A 193 14.47 -1.05 -7.78
C ASN A 193 14.52 -2.21 -6.77
N ASN A 194 14.34 -3.45 -7.25
CA ASN A 194 14.34 -4.67 -6.45
C ASN A 194 13.38 -4.59 -5.24
N GLY A 195 12.11 -4.27 -5.50
CA GLY A 195 11.06 -4.17 -4.47
C GLY A 195 11.13 -2.92 -3.60
N GLN A 196 12.05 -1.98 -3.86
CA GLN A 196 12.28 -0.81 -3.01
C GLN A 196 12.10 0.51 -3.79
N ILE A 197 11.53 1.52 -3.13
CA ILE A 197 11.44 2.88 -3.67
C ILE A 197 12.52 3.74 -3.02
N GLY A 198 13.51 4.19 -3.79
CA GLY A 198 14.56 5.08 -3.27
C GLY A 198 14.04 6.45 -2.80
N PRO A 199 14.82 7.23 -2.01
CA PRO A 199 14.37 8.51 -1.44
C PRO A 199 13.87 9.52 -2.48
N SER A 200 14.54 9.61 -3.62
CA SER A 200 14.18 10.50 -4.72
C SER A 200 13.31 9.84 -5.78
N ALA A 201 12.83 8.61 -5.56
CA ALA A 201 12.18 7.80 -6.58
C ALA A 201 10.65 7.95 -6.62
N GLY A 202 10.08 8.77 -5.74
CA GLY A 202 8.65 9.00 -5.58
C GLY A 202 8.14 8.57 -4.21
N PRO A 203 6.81 8.52 -4.00
CA PRO A 203 5.78 8.70 -5.03
C PRO A 203 5.54 10.17 -5.42
N PHE A 204 5.34 10.42 -6.71
CA PHE A 204 4.94 11.74 -7.25
C PHE A 204 3.49 11.72 -7.68
N THR A 205 2.77 12.81 -7.39
CA THR A 205 1.37 13.03 -7.78
C THR A 205 1.24 14.38 -8.48
N PRO A 206 0.28 14.56 -9.39
CA PRO A 206 -0.05 15.88 -9.90
C PRO A 206 -0.57 16.78 -8.76
N MET A 207 -0.43 18.10 -8.91
CA MET A 207 -0.97 19.11 -7.99
C MET A 207 -2.50 19.18 -8.01
N ALA A 208 -3.12 18.78 -9.13
CA ALA A 208 -4.56 18.71 -9.29
C ALA A 208 -4.98 17.34 -9.82
N ALA A 209 -6.08 16.80 -9.28
CA ALA A 209 -6.73 15.61 -9.81
C ALA A 209 -7.46 15.91 -11.12
N ARG A 210 -7.56 14.92 -12.00
CA ARG A 210 -8.41 14.99 -13.20
C ARG A 210 -9.87 14.79 -12.79
N ARG A 211 -10.78 15.68 -13.22
CA ARG A 211 -12.22 15.55 -12.89
C ARG A 211 -13.05 15.17 -14.10
N PHE A 212 -14.03 14.30 -13.90
CA PHE A 212 -14.97 13.84 -14.94
C PHE A 212 -16.28 13.38 -14.29
N VAL A 213 -17.32 13.10 -15.08
CA VAL A 213 -18.62 12.64 -14.59
C VAL A 213 -18.99 11.33 -15.27
N LEU A 214 -19.59 10.41 -14.52
CA LEU A 214 -20.20 9.20 -15.08
C LEU A 214 -21.68 9.46 -15.34
N GLU A 215 -22.17 9.15 -16.54
CA GLU A 215 -23.60 9.27 -16.92
C GLU A 215 -24.17 8.04 -17.62
#